data_AF-A0A949GMF8-F1
#
_entry.id   AF-A0A949GMF8-F1
#
_cell.length_a   1.000
_cell.length_b   1.000
_cell.length_c   1.000
_cell.angle_alpha   90.00
_cell.angle_beta   90.00
_cell.angle_gamma   90.00
#
_symmetry.space_group_name_H-M   'P 1'
#
loop_
_entity.id
_entity.type
_entity.pdbx_description
1 polymer ?
#
loop_
_entity_poly.entity_id
_entity_poly.type
_entity_poly.pdbx_seq_one_letter_code
_entity_poly.pdbx_strand_id
1 'polypeptide(L)'
;MRTIDVRHDGLGKFRRIVGYGLVEQKVAAQHAVWDKQWQRRRALEHRHFAGPNAATLQALKRLQADEQSEDAGRELLSLATILLNAVRPQPVTEWKPLSEHGEFSELPPAEPKPLQLMREPRKADFMPGPPRNLVALLQVGRRRRQREAALASFKAAHDEWDYAVRWVTQEHDTATKKYRAALADWDARKSAFHAAQAAAATRLEALQRRYAQKDPEAVVANANLVLLAADRPDGFPKHWQIDFTGGVTTVDYELPSTDQLPSVKKVKYAAARDAFEAVGLAECERDQLYAEALYQTCLAVVHLLFASDAAEAIKAVTFNGWVNFIDKSNGRPARACVMSLQTTKEDFRRIDLASVDPQACFKSLNGVASSKLAAMTAVRN
;
A
#
# COMPACT_ATOMS: atom_id res chain seq x y z
N MET A 1 -6.30 6.24 2.02
CA MET A 1 -5.78 5.01 1.42
C MET A 1 -4.28 4.97 1.63
N ARG A 2 -3.79 4.21 2.61
CA ARG A 2 -2.35 4.09 2.86
C ARG A 2 -1.83 2.84 2.17
N THR A 3 -0.80 3.01 1.36
CA THR A 3 -0.09 1.91 0.66
C THR A 3 1.24 1.72 1.36
N ILE A 4 1.45 0.56 1.96
CA ILE A 4 2.71 0.21 2.61
C ILE A 4 3.31 -0.99 1.89
N ASP A 5 4.52 -0.82 1.37
CA ASP A 5 5.31 -1.86 0.74
C ASP A 5 6.10 -2.60 1.83
N VAL A 6 5.69 -3.83 2.11
CA VAL A 6 6.31 -4.70 3.12
C VAL A 6 7.36 -5.56 2.43
N ARG A 7 8.59 -5.55 2.96
CA ARG A 7 9.71 -6.38 2.50
C ARG A 7 10.30 -7.17 3.66
N HIS A 8 10.73 -8.40 3.38
CA HIS A 8 11.52 -9.19 4.33
C HIS A 8 12.76 -9.74 3.64
N ASP A 9 13.91 -9.12 3.92
CA ASP A 9 15.18 -9.35 3.23
C ASP A 9 15.67 -10.81 3.34
N GLY A 10 15.46 -11.47 4.48
CA GLY A 10 15.86 -12.88 4.67
C GLY A 10 15.07 -13.88 3.79
N LEU A 11 13.85 -13.55 3.42
CA LEU A 11 12.98 -14.43 2.61
C LEU A 11 12.87 -13.95 1.16
N GLY A 12 13.37 -12.76 0.83
CA GLY A 12 13.20 -12.14 -0.48
C GLY A 12 11.73 -11.85 -0.85
N LYS A 13 10.83 -11.79 0.14
CA LYS A 13 9.39 -11.59 -0.09
C LYS A 13 9.05 -10.10 -0.10
N PHE A 14 8.14 -9.73 -1.01
CA PHE A 14 7.60 -8.39 -1.17
C PHE A 14 6.08 -8.47 -1.26
N ARG A 15 5.38 -7.67 -0.47
CA ARG A 15 3.92 -7.54 -0.57
C ARG A 15 3.52 -6.10 -0.38
N ARG A 16 2.72 -5.58 -1.30
CA ARG A 16 2.09 -4.26 -1.19
C ARG A 16 0.78 -4.42 -0.44
N ILE A 17 0.68 -3.83 0.75
CA ILE A 17 -0.54 -3.83 1.56
C ILE A 17 -1.20 -2.47 1.40
N VAL A 18 -2.44 -2.49 0.91
CA VAL A 18 -3.24 -1.29 0.68
C VAL A 18 -4.49 -1.36 1.54
N GLY A 19 -4.75 -0.33 2.34
CA GLY A 19 -5.96 -0.29 3.15
C GLY A 19 -6.17 1.05 3.86
N TYR A 20 -7.16 1.08 4.73
CA TYR A 20 -7.48 2.25 5.56
C TYR A 20 -7.44 1.84 7.04
N GLY A 21 -6.84 2.66 7.91
CA GLY A 21 -6.84 2.51 9.38
C GLY A 21 -6.01 1.35 9.96
N LEU A 22 -6.17 0.13 9.46
CA LEU A 22 -5.55 -1.09 9.99
C LEU A 22 -4.31 -1.55 9.20
N VAL A 23 -3.79 -0.71 8.30
CA VAL A 23 -2.67 -1.08 7.43
C VAL A 23 -1.44 -1.46 8.24
N GLU A 24 -1.12 -0.73 9.31
CA GLU A 24 0.04 -1.05 10.16
C GLU A 24 -0.11 -2.37 10.91
N GLN A 25 -1.32 -2.71 11.38
CA GLN A 25 -1.57 -4.01 12.00
C GLN A 25 -1.48 -5.16 10.98
N LYS A 26 -1.98 -4.95 9.75
CA LYS A 26 -1.82 -5.91 8.64
C LYS A 26 -0.35 -6.09 8.26
N VAL A 27 0.43 -5.01 8.23
CA VAL A 27 1.88 -5.01 8.00
C VAL A 27 2.60 -5.77 9.13
N ALA A 28 2.29 -5.49 10.39
CA ALA A 28 2.88 -6.17 11.54
C ALA A 28 2.55 -7.67 11.57
N ALA A 29 1.30 -8.05 11.27
CA ALA A 29 0.89 -9.45 11.14
C ALA A 29 1.65 -10.13 9.99
N GLN A 30 1.83 -9.45 8.86
CA GLN A 30 2.59 -9.95 7.72
C GLN A 30 4.07 -10.16 8.07
N HIS A 31 4.69 -9.22 8.79
CA HIS A 31 6.05 -9.36 9.31
C HIS A 31 6.16 -10.53 10.28
N ALA A 32 5.24 -10.67 11.25
CA ALA A 32 5.27 -11.77 12.21
C ALA A 32 5.14 -13.16 11.55
N VAL A 33 4.35 -13.26 10.47
CA VAL A 33 4.27 -14.48 9.64
C VAL A 33 5.62 -14.76 8.97
N TRP A 34 6.22 -13.74 8.36
CA TRP A 34 7.52 -13.86 7.69
C TRP A 34 8.66 -14.15 8.67
N ASP A 35 8.67 -13.55 9.86
CA ASP A 35 9.69 -13.79 10.89
C ASP A 35 9.65 -15.24 11.39
N LYS A 36 8.44 -15.79 11.58
CA LYS A 36 8.27 -17.22 11.92
C LYS A 36 8.80 -18.13 10.81
N GLN A 37 8.53 -17.79 9.54
CA GLN A 37 9.06 -18.51 8.38
C GLN A 37 10.59 -18.44 8.34
N TRP A 38 11.16 -17.26 8.57
CA TRP A 38 12.60 -17.05 8.59
C TRP A 38 13.30 -17.79 9.73
N GLN A 39 12.70 -17.82 10.92
CA GLN A 39 13.21 -18.59 12.06
C GLN A 39 13.24 -20.10 11.77
N ARG A 40 12.21 -20.65 11.10
CA ARG A 40 12.19 -22.05 10.66
C ARG A 40 13.31 -22.35 9.65
N ARG A 41 13.51 -21.46 8.66
CA ARG A 41 14.61 -21.58 7.67
C ARG A 41 15.97 -21.55 8.35
N ARG A 42 16.21 -20.57 9.24
CA ARG A 42 17.48 -20.43 9.97
C ARG A 42 17.76 -21.60 10.93
N ALA A 43 16.74 -22.18 11.57
CA ALA A 43 16.94 -23.32 12.46
C ALA A 43 17.47 -24.57 11.73
N LEU A 44 17.13 -24.74 10.45
CA LEU A 44 17.66 -25.82 9.60
C LEU A 44 19.03 -25.51 9.04
N GLU A 45 19.31 -24.25 8.71
CA GLU A 45 20.65 -23.80 8.32
C GLU A 45 21.65 -23.96 9.48
N HIS A 46 21.27 -23.56 10.70
CA HIS A 46 22.14 -23.66 11.89
C HIS A 46 22.40 -25.08 12.36
N ARG A 47 21.53 -26.05 12.05
CA ARG A 47 21.74 -27.47 12.38
C ARG A 47 22.90 -28.11 11.60
N HIS A 48 23.43 -27.45 10.55
CA HIS A 48 24.55 -27.95 9.76
C HIS A 48 25.59 -26.86 9.47
N PHE A 49 26.63 -26.79 10.32
CA PHE A 49 27.73 -25.81 10.27
C PHE A 49 28.75 -26.04 9.11
N ALA A 50 28.44 -26.90 8.14
CA ALA A 50 29.38 -27.35 7.09
C ALA A 50 28.77 -27.22 5.68
N GLY A 51 28.21 -26.06 5.35
CA GLY A 51 27.66 -25.76 4.02
C GLY A 51 26.40 -26.55 3.65
N PRO A 52 25.57 -26.06 2.71
CA PRO A 52 24.35 -26.78 2.33
C PRO A 52 24.69 -27.95 1.41
N ASN A 53 24.73 -29.17 1.96
CA ASN A 53 24.74 -30.40 1.16
C ASN A 53 23.41 -30.56 0.40
N ALA A 54 23.39 -31.36 -0.67
CA ALA A 54 22.20 -31.55 -1.53
C ALA A 54 20.92 -31.93 -0.75
N ALA A 55 21.05 -32.70 0.34
CA ALA A 55 19.93 -33.04 1.23
C ALA A 55 19.34 -31.81 1.95
N THR A 56 20.17 -30.88 2.40
CA THR A 56 19.75 -29.63 3.05
C THR A 56 19.01 -28.72 2.08
N LEU A 57 19.52 -28.60 0.84
CA LEU A 57 18.85 -27.84 -0.22
C LEU A 57 17.49 -28.44 -0.57
N GLN A 58 17.39 -29.76 -0.66
CA GLN A 58 16.11 -30.43 -0.90
C GLN A 58 15.13 -30.24 0.28
N ALA A 59 15.62 -30.27 1.52
CA ALA A 59 14.79 -30.00 2.70
C ALA A 59 14.27 -28.56 2.72
N LEU A 60 15.10 -27.56 2.38
CA LEU A 60 14.70 -26.16 2.27
C LEU A 60 13.65 -25.95 1.18
N LYS A 61 13.80 -26.61 0.02
CA LYS A 61 12.81 -26.54 -1.07
C LYS A 61 11.50 -27.23 -0.68
N ARG A 62 11.53 -28.34 0.07
CA ARG A 62 10.32 -28.95 0.64
C ARG A 62 9.61 -28.01 1.61
N LEU A 63 10.34 -27.35 2.51
CA LEU A 63 9.73 -26.34 3.37
C LEU A 63 9.12 -25.18 2.61
N GLN A 64 9.79 -24.70 1.55
CA GLN A 64 9.23 -23.65 0.71
C GLN A 64 7.92 -24.11 0.04
N ALA A 65 7.82 -25.37 -0.39
CA ALA A 65 6.59 -25.93 -0.93
C ALA A 65 5.49 -26.02 0.14
N ASP A 66 5.83 -26.38 1.38
CA ASP A 66 4.90 -26.40 2.51
C ASP A 66 4.43 -24.98 2.85
N GLU A 67 5.31 -23.97 2.83
CA GLU A 67 4.93 -22.55 3.02
C GLU A 67 3.97 -22.07 1.93
N GLN A 68 4.25 -22.38 0.65
CA GLN A 68 3.36 -22.03 -0.44
C GLN A 68 2.01 -22.75 -0.32
N SER A 69 2.00 -23.97 0.24
CA SER A 69 0.76 -24.69 0.55
C SER A 69 -0.03 -24.03 1.69
N GLU A 70 0.65 -23.55 2.74
CA GLU A 70 0.01 -22.80 3.82
C GLU A 70 -0.59 -21.49 3.29
N ASP A 71 0.14 -20.75 2.44
CA ASP A 71 -0.33 -19.49 1.85
C ASP A 71 -1.54 -19.73 0.93
N ALA A 72 -1.48 -20.74 0.06
CA ALA A 72 -2.62 -21.15 -0.77
C ALA A 72 -3.84 -21.56 0.08
N GLY A 73 -3.62 -22.28 1.19
CA GLY A 73 -4.67 -22.62 2.15
C GLY A 73 -5.32 -21.39 2.79
N ARG A 74 -4.54 -20.35 3.11
CA ARG A 74 -5.07 -19.07 3.64
C ARG A 74 -5.93 -18.34 2.61
N GLU A 75 -5.52 -18.33 1.34
CA GLU A 75 -6.31 -17.74 0.26
C GLU A 75 -7.66 -18.45 0.11
N LEU A 76 -7.66 -19.78 0.09
CA LEU A 76 -8.90 -20.57 0.05
C LEU A 76 -9.80 -20.33 1.28
N LEU A 77 -9.22 -20.26 2.48
CA LEU A 77 -9.95 -19.95 3.71
C LEU A 77 -10.54 -18.53 3.68
N SER A 78 -9.89 -17.58 3.02
CA SER A 78 -10.41 -16.22 2.89
C SER A 78 -11.73 -16.17 2.11
N LEU A 79 -11.90 -17.07 1.12
CA LEU A 79 -13.15 -17.23 0.37
C LEU A 79 -14.27 -17.84 1.23
N ALA A 80 -13.91 -18.80 2.09
CA ALA A 80 -14.85 -19.49 2.96
C ALA A 80 -15.29 -18.67 4.19
N THR A 81 -14.65 -17.53 4.47
CA THR A 81 -14.91 -16.72 5.67
C THR A 81 -15.34 -15.28 5.38
N ILE A 82 -15.75 -14.97 4.15
CA ILE A 82 -16.17 -13.63 3.73
C ILE A 82 -17.29 -13.09 4.65
N LEU A 83 -18.37 -13.86 4.84
CA LEU A 83 -19.51 -13.42 5.65
C LEU A 83 -19.13 -13.29 7.11
N LEU A 84 -18.40 -14.27 7.65
CA LEU A 84 -17.94 -14.26 9.04
C LEU A 84 -17.06 -13.04 9.34
N ASN A 85 -16.18 -12.65 8.41
CA ASN A 85 -15.32 -11.48 8.57
C ASN A 85 -16.10 -10.16 8.50
N ALA A 86 -17.19 -10.11 7.72
CA ALA A 86 -18.06 -8.95 7.63
C ALA A 86 -18.93 -8.75 8.89
N VAL A 87 -19.38 -9.83 9.52
CA VAL A 87 -20.25 -9.79 10.73
C VAL A 87 -19.47 -9.48 12.01
N ARG A 88 -18.16 -9.74 12.03
CA ARG A 88 -17.32 -9.42 13.20
C ARG A 88 -17.40 -7.92 13.52
N PRO A 89 -17.48 -7.53 14.80
CA PRO A 89 -17.44 -6.13 15.19
C PRO A 89 -16.17 -5.47 14.66
N GLN A 90 -16.30 -4.74 13.55
CA GLN A 90 -15.26 -3.83 13.09
C GLN A 90 -15.29 -2.64 14.06
N PRO A 91 -14.14 -2.12 14.51
CA PRO A 91 -14.13 -0.88 15.26
C PRO A 91 -14.88 0.15 14.42
N VAL A 92 -16.00 0.65 14.95
CA VAL A 92 -16.92 1.58 14.28
C VAL A 92 -16.16 2.88 14.02
N THR A 93 -15.37 2.89 12.94
CA THR A 93 -14.75 4.08 12.40
C THR A 93 -15.72 4.66 11.39
N GLU A 94 -16.89 5.08 11.88
CA GLU A 94 -18.01 5.54 11.05
C GLU A 94 -17.60 6.63 10.05
N TRP A 95 -16.53 7.40 10.32
CA TRP A 95 -16.02 8.42 9.39
C TRP A 95 -14.49 8.63 9.44
N LYS A 96 -13.80 7.96 10.37
CA LYS A 96 -12.35 8.10 10.62
C LYS A 96 -11.40 7.67 9.49
N PRO A 97 -11.73 6.74 8.56
CA PRO A 97 -10.78 6.35 7.52
C PRO A 97 -10.59 7.42 6.43
N LEU A 98 -11.48 8.42 6.38
CA LEU A 98 -11.47 9.52 5.40
C LEU A 98 -10.75 10.76 5.90
N SER A 99 -10.70 10.97 7.22
CA SER A 99 -9.86 11.99 7.82
C SER A 99 -8.44 11.44 7.91
N GLU A 100 -7.73 11.44 6.78
CA GLU A 100 -6.30 11.16 6.73
C GLU A 100 -5.55 12.21 7.55
N HIS A 101 -5.48 12.00 8.87
CA HIS A 101 -4.61 12.75 9.78
C HIS A 101 -3.14 12.31 9.63
N GLY A 102 -2.70 12.08 8.38
CA GLY A 102 -1.30 11.85 8.09
C GLY A 102 -0.54 13.15 8.27
N GLU A 103 0.55 13.13 9.02
CA GLU A 103 1.49 14.24 9.02
C GLU A 103 2.19 14.31 7.65
N PHE A 104 2.57 15.52 7.23
CA PHE A 104 3.36 15.69 6.02
C PHE A 104 4.74 15.06 6.24
N SER A 105 5.01 13.95 5.54
CA SER A 105 6.17 13.09 5.81
C SER A 105 7.46 13.50 5.10
N GLU A 106 7.42 14.46 4.18
CA GLU A 106 8.63 14.94 3.50
C GLU A 106 9.48 15.80 4.43
N LEU A 107 10.71 15.37 4.67
CA LEU A 107 11.68 16.17 5.41
C LEU A 107 12.01 17.48 4.68
N PRO A 108 12.27 18.58 5.41
CA PRO A 108 12.72 19.81 4.79
C PRO A 108 14.07 19.61 4.08
N PRO A 109 14.34 20.38 3.01
CA PRO A 109 15.63 20.31 2.32
C PRO A 109 16.78 20.63 3.28
N ALA A 110 17.93 20.02 3.07
CA ALA A 110 19.11 20.24 3.91
C ALA A 110 19.73 21.62 3.63
N GLU A 111 20.01 22.36 4.71
CA GLU A 111 20.68 23.66 4.62
C GLU A 111 22.12 23.50 4.10
N PRO A 112 22.60 24.39 3.20
CA PRO A 112 23.98 24.35 2.74
C PRO A 112 24.94 24.56 3.91
N LYS A 113 26.07 23.85 3.89
CA LYS A 113 27.09 23.98 4.94
C LYS A 113 27.60 25.44 5.00
N PRO A 114 27.92 25.95 6.21
CA PRO A 114 28.52 27.27 6.35
C PRO A 114 29.78 27.44 5.52
N LEU A 115 29.96 28.63 4.95
CA LEU A 115 31.12 28.99 4.15
C LEU A 115 32.41 28.87 4.98
N GLN A 116 33.35 28.03 4.54
CA GLN A 116 34.67 27.92 5.15
C GLN A 116 35.70 28.58 4.23
N LEU A 117 36.08 29.82 4.54
CA LEU A 117 37.06 30.57 3.77
C LEU A 117 38.48 30.29 4.26
N MET A 118 39.41 30.14 3.32
CA MET A 118 40.85 30.08 3.63
C MET A 118 41.33 31.43 4.18
N ARG A 119 42.31 31.39 5.07
CA ARG A 119 42.92 32.60 5.64
C ARG A 119 43.68 33.37 4.57
N GLU A 120 43.47 34.69 4.54
CA GLU A 120 44.17 35.59 3.63
C GLU A 120 45.70 35.56 3.85
N PRO A 121 46.51 35.36 2.78
CA PRO A 121 47.96 35.44 2.84
C PRO A 121 48.40 36.83 3.30
N ARG A 122 49.27 36.91 4.31
CA ARG A 122 49.79 38.21 4.78
C ARG A 122 51.13 38.48 4.15
N LYS A 123 51.32 39.70 3.65
CA LYS A 123 52.60 40.15 3.06
C LYS A 123 53.81 39.89 3.98
N ALA A 124 53.62 40.01 5.30
CA ALA A 124 54.66 39.75 6.29
C ALA A 124 55.21 38.31 6.27
N ASP A 125 54.38 37.33 5.91
CA ASP A 125 54.75 35.90 5.94
C ASP A 125 55.71 35.51 4.80
N PHE A 126 55.81 36.36 3.77
CA PHE A 126 56.64 36.13 2.58
C PHE A 126 57.92 36.97 2.56
N MET A 127 58.00 38.04 3.37
CA MET A 127 59.12 38.97 3.34
C MET A 127 60.39 38.36 3.97
N PRO A 128 61.57 38.51 3.35
CA PRO A 128 62.81 38.03 3.94
C PRO A 128 63.11 38.77 5.24
N GLY A 129 63.50 38.02 6.28
CA GLY A 129 63.85 38.56 7.59
C GLY A 129 65.01 39.58 7.56
N PRO A 130 65.20 40.32 8.66
CA PRO A 130 66.28 41.30 8.77
C PRO A 130 67.66 40.64 8.57
N PRO A 131 68.67 41.39 8.11
CA PRO A 131 70.04 40.88 7.99
C PRO A 131 70.56 40.37 9.34
N ARG A 132 70.99 39.12 9.35
CA ARG A 132 71.54 38.46 10.55
C ARG A 132 73.01 38.78 10.78
N ASN A 133 73.74 39.27 9.76
CA ASN A 133 75.21 39.43 9.77
C ASN A 133 75.65 40.57 8.83
N LEU A 134 76.83 41.17 9.05
CA LEU A 134 77.40 42.28 8.26
C LEU A 134 77.65 41.93 6.78
N VAL A 135 78.04 40.68 6.48
CA VAL A 135 78.21 40.19 5.09
C VAL A 135 76.89 40.23 4.30
N ALA A 136 75.76 39.99 4.99
CA ALA A 136 74.44 40.03 4.37
C ALA A 136 73.96 41.46 4.08
N LEU A 137 74.60 42.48 4.68
CA LEU A 137 74.34 43.90 4.42
C LEU A 137 74.94 44.35 3.07
N LEU A 138 76.08 43.76 2.69
CA LEU A 138 76.83 44.08 1.47
C LEU A 138 76.24 43.42 0.20
N GLN A 139 75.39 42.39 0.36
CA GLN A 139 74.75 41.66 -0.76
C GLN A 139 73.46 42.35 -1.25
N VAL A 140 73.51 43.65 -1.52
CA VAL A 140 72.34 44.49 -1.89
C VAL A 140 71.58 43.94 -3.10
N GLY A 141 72.30 43.53 -4.16
CA GLY A 141 71.69 42.97 -5.37
C GLY A 141 70.97 41.63 -5.14
N ARG A 142 71.51 40.77 -4.28
CA ARG A 142 70.90 39.47 -3.91
C ARG A 142 69.66 39.69 -3.04
N ARG A 143 69.72 40.64 -2.08
CA ARG A 143 68.58 41.01 -1.24
C ARG A 143 67.45 41.65 -2.04
N ARG A 144 67.77 42.46 -3.05
CA ARG A 144 66.78 43.01 -3.98
C ARG A 144 66.06 41.88 -4.73
N ARG A 145 66.80 40.93 -5.32
CA ARG A 145 66.21 39.75 -5.99
C ARG A 145 65.37 38.89 -5.03
N GLN A 146 65.80 38.70 -3.79
CA GLN A 146 65.01 37.98 -2.76
C GLN A 146 63.71 38.70 -2.39
N ARG A 147 63.73 40.04 -2.32
CA ARG A 147 62.51 40.84 -2.09
C ARG A 147 61.58 40.82 -3.29
N GLU A 148 62.12 40.94 -4.51
CA GLU A 148 61.34 40.85 -5.75
C GLU A 148 60.70 39.46 -5.90
N ALA A 149 61.46 38.39 -5.61
CA ALA A 149 60.94 37.02 -5.57
C ALA A 149 59.88 36.83 -4.47
N ALA A 150 60.09 37.35 -3.26
CA ALA A 150 59.12 37.32 -2.17
C ALA A 150 57.81 38.05 -2.51
N LEU A 151 57.91 39.22 -3.16
CA LEU A 151 56.74 39.97 -3.63
C LEU A 151 56.01 39.21 -4.74
N ALA A 152 56.72 38.56 -5.65
CA ALA A 152 56.13 37.73 -6.69
C ALA A 152 55.42 36.49 -6.10
N SER A 153 56.03 35.81 -5.12
CA SER A 153 55.42 34.68 -4.40
C SER A 153 54.20 35.10 -3.58
N PHE A 154 54.26 36.26 -2.91
CA PHE A 154 53.09 36.82 -2.22
C PHE A 154 51.96 37.13 -3.19
N LYS A 155 52.27 37.77 -4.33
CA LYS A 155 51.27 38.08 -5.36
C LYS A 155 50.61 36.81 -5.88
N ALA A 156 51.39 35.79 -6.22
CA ALA A 156 50.86 34.50 -6.67
C ALA A 156 49.96 33.84 -5.62
N ALA A 157 50.40 33.78 -4.36
CA ALA A 157 49.61 33.20 -3.26
C ALA A 157 48.33 34.00 -2.99
N HIS A 158 48.38 35.32 -3.10
CA HIS A 158 47.21 36.18 -2.95
C HIS A 158 46.23 36.03 -4.13
N ASP A 159 46.73 35.92 -5.36
CA ASP A 159 45.90 35.67 -6.55
C ASP A 159 45.23 34.29 -6.48
N GLU A 160 45.96 33.25 -6.03
CA GLU A 160 45.40 31.91 -5.75
C GLU A 160 44.33 31.93 -4.65
N TRP A 161 44.58 32.67 -3.56
CA TRP A 161 43.61 32.84 -2.48
C TRP A 161 42.35 33.57 -2.97
N ASP A 162 42.48 34.68 -3.70
CA ASP A 162 41.34 35.43 -4.24
C ASP A 162 40.52 34.56 -5.19
N TYR A 163 41.18 33.81 -6.09
CA TYR A 163 40.50 32.84 -6.95
C TYR A 163 39.73 31.79 -6.14
N ALA A 164 40.36 31.20 -5.13
CA ALA A 164 39.73 30.18 -4.30
C ALA A 164 38.56 30.72 -3.46
N VAL A 165 38.68 31.93 -2.91
CA VAL A 165 37.58 32.60 -2.19
C VAL A 165 36.41 32.86 -3.12
N ARG A 166 36.66 33.38 -4.33
CA ARG A 166 35.60 33.61 -5.33
C ARG A 166 34.91 32.32 -5.73
N TRP A 167 35.67 31.26 -5.96
CA TRP A 167 35.12 29.95 -6.31
C TRP A 167 34.25 29.38 -5.19
N VAL A 168 34.75 29.37 -3.94
CA VAL A 168 34.00 28.86 -2.77
C VAL A 168 32.74 29.71 -2.50
N THR A 169 32.83 31.03 -2.66
CA THR A 169 31.68 31.94 -2.49
C THR A 169 30.63 31.70 -3.57
N GLN A 170 31.04 31.56 -4.83
CA GLN A 170 30.13 31.27 -5.94
C GLN A 170 29.44 29.91 -5.77
N GLU A 171 30.17 28.88 -5.33
CA GLU A 171 29.58 27.56 -5.09
C GLU A 171 28.57 27.60 -3.92
N HIS A 172 28.89 28.32 -2.85
CA HIS A 172 27.94 28.54 -1.74
C HIS A 172 26.72 29.36 -2.15
N ASP A 173 26.88 30.40 -2.97
CA ASP A 173 25.78 31.20 -3.49
C ASP A 173 24.84 30.36 -4.37
N THR A 174 25.39 29.52 -5.24
CA THR A 174 24.59 28.61 -6.07
C THR A 174 23.89 27.55 -5.22
N ALA A 175 24.57 26.97 -4.23
CA ALA A 175 23.98 26.04 -3.27
C ALA A 175 22.85 26.70 -2.46
N THR A 176 23.04 27.94 -2.02
CA THR A 176 22.03 28.73 -1.29
C THR A 176 20.83 29.06 -2.16
N LYS A 177 21.03 29.42 -3.43
CA LYS A 177 19.93 29.64 -4.40
C LYS A 177 19.13 28.35 -4.62
N LYS A 178 19.81 27.22 -4.82
CA LYS A 178 19.16 25.91 -4.96
C LYS A 178 18.38 25.53 -3.70
N TYR A 179 18.96 25.73 -2.52
CA TYR A 179 18.30 25.48 -1.24
C TYR A 179 17.04 26.34 -1.07
N ARG A 180 17.11 27.64 -1.34
CA ARG A 180 15.94 28.54 -1.24
C ARG A 180 14.82 28.15 -2.19
N ALA A 181 15.14 27.76 -3.42
CA ALA A 181 14.15 27.27 -4.37
C ALA A 181 13.50 25.96 -3.89
N ALA A 182 14.33 25.00 -3.44
CA ALA A 182 13.83 23.73 -2.90
C ALA A 182 12.96 23.92 -1.65
N LEU A 183 13.30 24.88 -0.79
CA LEU A 183 12.53 25.22 0.40
C LEU A 183 11.18 25.82 0.03
N ALA A 184 11.14 26.76 -0.92
CA ALA A 184 9.89 27.33 -1.41
C ALA A 184 8.97 26.26 -2.03
N ASP A 185 9.52 25.34 -2.82
CA ASP A 185 8.77 24.23 -3.41
C ASP A 185 8.24 23.26 -2.33
N TRP A 186 9.05 22.99 -1.30
CA TRP A 186 8.66 22.15 -0.17
C TRP A 186 7.55 22.80 0.66
N ASP A 187 7.66 24.10 0.97
CA ASP A 187 6.63 24.87 1.67
C ASP A 187 5.31 24.91 0.88
N ALA A 188 5.39 25.05 -0.45
CA ALA A 188 4.23 24.99 -1.32
C ALA A 188 3.55 23.61 -1.27
N ARG A 189 4.31 22.51 -1.35
CA ARG A 189 3.77 21.15 -1.22
C ARG A 189 3.14 20.91 0.15
N LYS A 190 3.82 21.34 1.23
CA LYS A 190 3.31 21.24 2.60
C LYS A 190 2.00 22.02 2.77
N SER A 191 1.94 23.25 2.26
CA SER A 191 0.74 24.09 2.33
C SER A 191 -0.41 23.50 1.52
N ALA A 192 -0.13 22.99 0.31
CA ALA A 192 -1.12 22.31 -0.53
C ALA A 192 -1.67 21.05 0.13
N PHE A 193 -0.82 20.25 0.79
CA PHE A 193 -1.22 19.08 1.55
C PHE A 193 -2.17 19.43 2.70
N HIS A 194 -1.84 20.43 3.51
CA HIS A 194 -2.72 20.89 4.60
C HIS A 194 -4.03 21.50 4.09
N ALA A 195 -3.99 22.27 2.99
CA ALA A 195 -5.19 22.81 2.36
C ALA A 195 -6.11 21.70 1.83
N ALA A 196 -5.54 20.66 1.21
CA ALA A 196 -6.28 19.49 0.75
C ALA A 196 -6.92 18.71 1.91
N GLN A 197 -6.20 18.53 3.03
CA GLN A 197 -6.77 17.92 4.24
C GLN A 197 -7.93 18.74 4.82
N ALA A 198 -7.76 20.06 4.93
CA ALA A 198 -8.82 20.94 5.43
C ALA A 198 -10.06 20.90 4.52
N ALA A 199 -9.88 20.94 3.20
CA ALA A 199 -10.97 20.81 2.24
C ALA A 199 -11.67 19.44 2.32
N ALA A 200 -10.92 18.35 2.51
CA ALA A 200 -11.48 17.01 2.71
C ALA A 200 -12.29 16.91 4.01
N ALA A 201 -11.79 17.48 5.11
CA ALA A 201 -12.49 17.53 6.40
C ALA A 201 -13.82 18.29 6.27
N THR A 202 -13.81 19.48 5.65
CA THR A 202 -15.05 20.25 5.42
C THR A 202 -16.07 19.49 4.58
N ARG A 203 -15.62 18.79 3.52
CA ARG A 203 -16.50 17.95 2.69
C ARG A 203 -17.09 16.80 3.48
N LEU A 204 -16.29 16.17 4.35
CA LEU A 204 -16.73 15.08 5.21
C LEU A 204 -17.80 15.54 6.20
N GLU A 205 -17.60 16.68 6.87
CA GLU A 205 -18.58 17.28 7.77
C GLU A 205 -19.89 17.62 7.06
N ALA A 206 -19.81 18.19 5.86
CA ALA A 206 -20.98 18.50 5.05
C ALA A 206 -21.75 17.22 4.67
N LEU A 207 -21.03 16.16 4.28
CA LEU A 207 -21.61 14.86 3.96
C LEU A 207 -22.28 14.23 5.19
N GLN A 208 -21.66 14.29 6.36
CA GLN A 208 -22.25 13.81 7.61
C GLN A 208 -23.57 14.50 7.95
N ARG A 209 -23.64 15.83 7.81
CA ARG A 209 -24.87 16.60 8.06
C ARG A 209 -25.99 16.21 7.11
N ARG A 210 -25.68 16.07 5.81
CA ARG A 210 -26.65 15.61 4.80
C ARG A 210 -27.09 14.17 5.05
N TYR A 211 -26.17 13.29 5.45
CA TYR A 211 -26.47 11.91 5.79
C TYR A 211 -27.41 11.80 7.00
N ALA A 212 -27.19 12.62 8.05
CA ALA A 212 -28.09 12.70 9.20
C ALA A 212 -29.51 13.16 8.82
N GLN A 213 -29.63 13.96 7.74
CA GLN A 213 -30.91 14.40 7.18
C GLN A 213 -31.52 13.38 6.19
N LYS A 214 -30.88 12.21 6.00
CA LYS A 214 -31.30 11.15 5.06
C LYS A 214 -31.36 11.62 3.61
N ASP A 215 -30.52 12.59 3.26
CA ASP A 215 -30.39 13.08 1.90
C ASP A 215 -29.95 11.93 0.96
N PRO A 216 -30.63 11.69 -0.18
CA PRO A 216 -30.37 10.52 -1.02
C PRO A 216 -28.92 10.40 -1.50
N GLU A 217 -28.32 11.48 -1.97
CA GLU A 217 -26.93 11.47 -2.44
C GLU A 217 -25.95 11.17 -1.29
N ALA A 218 -26.22 11.67 -0.09
CA ALA A 218 -25.39 11.42 1.07
C ALA A 218 -25.49 9.96 1.55
N VAL A 219 -26.66 9.34 1.46
CA VAL A 219 -26.84 7.90 1.75
C VAL A 219 -26.05 7.05 0.75
N VAL A 220 -26.14 7.37 -0.55
CA VAL A 220 -25.35 6.70 -1.60
C VAL A 220 -23.85 6.87 -1.35
N ALA A 221 -23.39 8.08 -1.02
CA ALA A 221 -21.98 8.34 -0.73
C ALA A 221 -21.50 7.55 0.50
N ASN A 222 -22.29 7.50 1.58
CA ASN A 222 -21.97 6.68 2.76
C ASN A 222 -21.86 5.19 2.40
N ALA A 223 -22.85 4.65 1.68
CA ALA A 223 -22.84 3.26 1.23
C ALA A 223 -21.59 2.94 0.39
N ASN A 224 -21.18 3.85 -0.51
CA ASN A 224 -19.94 3.70 -1.28
C ASN A 224 -18.69 3.65 -0.39
N LEU A 225 -18.61 4.50 0.63
CA LEU A 225 -17.48 4.53 1.56
C LEU A 225 -17.39 3.24 2.39
N VAL A 226 -18.54 2.72 2.83
CA VAL A 226 -18.65 1.45 3.56
C VAL A 226 -18.16 0.29 2.70
N LEU A 227 -18.68 0.18 1.47
CA LEU A 227 -18.24 -0.88 0.56
C LEU A 227 -16.77 -0.73 0.18
N LEU A 228 -16.26 0.49 0.03
CA LEU A 228 -14.83 0.72 -0.26
C LEU A 228 -13.92 0.25 0.88
N ALA A 229 -14.30 0.52 2.12
CA ALA A 229 -13.57 0.14 3.33
C ALA A 229 -13.68 -1.35 3.67
N ALA A 230 -14.69 -2.05 3.16
CA ALA A 230 -14.91 -3.47 3.41
C ALA A 230 -13.71 -4.33 2.98
N ASP A 231 -13.31 -5.23 3.88
CA ASP A 231 -12.33 -6.27 3.58
C ASP A 231 -12.94 -7.30 2.62
N ARG A 232 -12.13 -7.78 1.68
CA ARG A 232 -12.51 -8.74 0.65
C ARG A 232 -11.34 -9.63 0.28
N PRO A 233 -11.57 -10.85 -0.23
CA PRO A 233 -10.50 -11.71 -0.71
C PRO A 233 -9.71 -11.05 -1.85
N ASP A 234 -8.44 -11.44 -1.97
CA ASP A 234 -7.59 -11.01 -3.08
C ASP A 234 -8.19 -11.52 -4.42
N GLY A 235 -8.12 -10.70 -5.47
CA GLY A 235 -8.70 -11.00 -6.78
C GLY A 235 -10.15 -10.55 -6.99
N PHE A 236 -10.89 -10.19 -5.94
CA PHE A 236 -12.25 -9.68 -6.08
C PHE A 236 -12.27 -8.28 -6.73
N PRO A 237 -13.17 -8.04 -7.72
CA PRO A 237 -13.32 -6.72 -8.32
C PRO A 237 -13.84 -5.69 -7.31
N LYS A 238 -13.47 -4.43 -7.53
CA LYS A 238 -13.86 -3.27 -6.68
C LYS A 238 -14.72 -2.30 -7.49
N HIS A 239 -15.78 -2.82 -8.08
CA HIS A 239 -16.68 -2.05 -8.90
C HIS A 239 -18.12 -2.36 -8.53
N TRP A 240 -18.89 -1.30 -8.31
CA TRP A 240 -20.31 -1.38 -8.03
C TRP A 240 -20.97 -0.05 -8.40
N GLN A 241 -22.28 -0.08 -8.57
CA GLN A 241 -23.12 1.10 -8.72
C GLN A 241 -24.21 1.04 -7.66
N ILE A 242 -24.51 2.18 -7.04
CA ILE A 242 -25.50 2.29 -5.96
C ILE A 242 -26.50 3.37 -6.34
N ASP A 243 -27.78 3.04 -6.25
CA ASP A 243 -28.88 3.99 -6.28
C ASP A 243 -29.66 3.93 -4.96
N PHE A 244 -30.27 5.06 -4.56
CA PHE A 244 -31.09 5.13 -3.37
C PHE A 244 -32.38 5.91 -3.64
N THR A 245 -33.50 5.20 -3.59
CA THR A 245 -34.82 5.77 -3.86
C THR A 245 -35.83 5.24 -2.85
N GLY A 246 -36.57 6.14 -2.17
CA GLY A 246 -37.68 5.75 -1.30
C GLY A 246 -37.31 4.89 -0.08
N GLY A 247 -36.07 4.92 0.37
CA GLY A 247 -35.57 4.05 1.45
C GLY A 247 -35.06 2.69 0.96
N VAL A 248 -35.02 2.44 -0.34
CA VAL A 248 -34.45 1.23 -0.94
C VAL A 248 -33.10 1.56 -1.54
N THR A 249 -32.07 0.79 -1.17
CA THR A 249 -30.73 0.88 -1.77
C THR A 249 -30.57 -0.23 -2.80
N THR A 250 -30.38 0.13 -4.08
CA THR A 250 -30.10 -0.83 -5.14
C THR A 250 -28.60 -0.86 -5.41
N VAL A 251 -27.99 -2.04 -5.38
CA VAL A 251 -26.56 -2.23 -5.57
C VAL A 251 -26.31 -3.22 -6.71
N ASP A 252 -25.79 -2.72 -7.83
CA ASP A 252 -25.22 -3.54 -8.88
C ASP A 252 -23.74 -3.80 -8.56
N TYR A 253 -23.45 -4.98 -8.03
CA TYR A 253 -22.14 -5.36 -7.52
C TYR A 253 -21.40 -6.27 -8.50
N GLU A 254 -20.17 -5.94 -8.87
CA GLU A 254 -19.34 -6.83 -9.67
C GLU A 254 -18.78 -7.96 -8.80
N LEU A 255 -19.04 -9.20 -9.19
CA LEU A 255 -18.55 -10.42 -8.55
C LEU A 255 -17.39 -11.01 -9.38
N PRO A 256 -16.44 -11.73 -8.74
CA PRO A 256 -15.33 -12.32 -9.47
C PRO A 256 -15.83 -13.42 -10.42
N SER A 257 -15.13 -13.61 -11.54
CA SER A 257 -15.27 -14.81 -12.36
C SER A 257 -14.51 -15.99 -11.75
N THR A 258 -14.80 -17.22 -12.17
CA THR A 258 -14.15 -18.44 -11.66
C THR A 258 -12.64 -18.41 -11.82
N ASP A 259 -12.14 -17.74 -12.87
CA ASP A 259 -10.71 -17.67 -13.20
C ASP A 259 -9.95 -16.67 -12.32
N GLN A 260 -10.66 -15.80 -11.61
CA GLN A 260 -10.09 -14.82 -10.68
C GLN A 260 -9.93 -15.38 -9.26
N LEU A 261 -10.47 -16.57 -8.97
CA LEU A 261 -10.36 -17.19 -7.66
C LEU A 261 -9.10 -18.06 -7.51
N PRO A 262 -8.49 -18.10 -6.30
CA PRO A 262 -7.42 -19.03 -6.00
C PRO A 262 -7.88 -20.48 -6.23
N SER A 263 -7.06 -21.24 -6.95
CA SER A 263 -7.35 -22.63 -7.32
C SER A 263 -6.30 -23.62 -6.81
N VAL A 264 -5.17 -23.14 -6.27
CA VAL A 264 -4.10 -23.98 -5.75
C VAL A 264 -4.47 -24.46 -4.35
N LYS A 265 -4.40 -25.78 -4.13
CA LYS A 265 -4.66 -26.42 -2.83
C LYS A 265 -3.38 -26.73 -2.07
N LYS A 266 -2.33 -27.13 -2.81
CA LYS A 266 -1.05 -27.56 -2.25
C LYS A 266 0.07 -27.38 -3.26
N VAL A 267 1.26 -27.05 -2.81
CA VAL A 267 2.48 -27.11 -3.62
C VAL A 267 3.38 -28.24 -3.12
N LYS A 268 3.95 -29.01 -4.04
CA LYS A 268 4.90 -30.09 -3.74
C LYS A 268 6.23 -29.80 -4.42
N TYR A 269 7.33 -30.13 -3.75
CA TYR A 269 8.65 -30.07 -4.37
C TYR A 269 9.03 -31.44 -4.97
N ALA A 270 9.13 -31.49 -6.30
CA ALA A 270 9.53 -32.67 -7.06
C ALA A 270 11.07 -32.74 -7.17
N ALA A 271 11.71 -33.42 -6.23
CA ALA A 271 13.18 -33.50 -6.13
C ALA A 271 13.86 -34.04 -7.40
N ALA A 272 13.19 -34.92 -8.15
CA ALA A 272 13.73 -35.50 -9.39
C ALA A 272 13.83 -34.48 -10.54
N ARG A 273 12.98 -33.44 -10.54
CA ARG A 273 12.93 -32.40 -11.59
C ARG A 273 13.41 -31.04 -11.10
N ASP A 274 13.76 -30.95 -9.82
CA ASP A 274 14.06 -29.69 -9.14
C ASP A 274 13.00 -28.60 -9.38
N ALA A 275 11.71 -28.97 -9.24
CA ALA A 275 10.58 -28.10 -9.57
C ALA A 275 9.50 -28.10 -8.49
N PHE A 276 8.79 -26.98 -8.38
CA PHE A 276 7.58 -26.84 -7.57
C PHE A 276 6.35 -27.18 -8.41
N GLU A 277 5.58 -28.16 -7.99
CA GLU A 277 4.37 -28.63 -8.66
C GLU A 277 3.15 -28.22 -7.84
N ALA A 278 2.29 -27.37 -8.43
CA ALA A 278 1.02 -26.96 -7.83
C ALA A 278 -0.05 -28.03 -8.06
N VAL A 279 -0.72 -28.43 -6.98
CA VAL A 279 -1.89 -29.30 -6.99
C VAL A 279 -3.10 -28.42 -6.77
N GLY A 280 -3.94 -28.31 -7.80
CA GLY A 280 -5.18 -27.54 -7.76
C GLY A 280 -6.33 -28.25 -7.03
N LEU A 281 -7.40 -27.50 -6.77
CA LEU A 281 -8.70 -28.03 -6.38
C LEU A 281 -9.28 -28.91 -7.49
N ALA A 282 -10.02 -29.95 -7.10
CA ALA A 282 -10.86 -30.66 -8.05
C ALA A 282 -11.96 -29.72 -8.56
N GLU A 283 -12.44 -29.94 -9.79
CA GLU A 283 -13.46 -29.09 -10.42
C GLU A 283 -14.73 -28.94 -9.55
N CYS A 284 -15.23 -30.03 -8.98
CA CYS A 284 -16.39 -30.00 -8.09
C CYS A 284 -16.13 -29.19 -6.81
N GLU A 285 -14.94 -29.32 -6.19
CA GLU A 285 -14.55 -28.54 -5.01
C GLU A 285 -14.47 -27.03 -5.35
N ARG A 286 -13.90 -26.71 -6.52
CA ARG A 286 -13.75 -25.33 -7.00
C ARG A 286 -15.10 -24.68 -7.26
N ASP A 287 -16.01 -25.37 -7.93
CA ASP A 287 -17.34 -24.83 -8.27
C ASP A 287 -18.18 -24.62 -7.01
N GLN A 288 -18.06 -25.52 -6.02
CA GLN A 288 -18.71 -25.36 -4.72
C GLN A 288 -18.16 -24.15 -3.96
N LEU A 289 -16.83 -24.01 -3.86
CA LEU A 289 -16.19 -22.88 -3.19
C LEU A 289 -16.53 -21.55 -3.87
N TYR A 290 -16.59 -21.53 -5.21
CA TYR A 290 -17.01 -20.36 -5.98
C TYR A 290 -18.44 -19.96 -5.64
N ALA A 291 -19.39 -20.90 -5.71
CA ALA A 291 -20.79 -20.63 -5.37
C ALA A 291 -20.94 -20.12 -3.93
N GLU A 292 -20.27 -20.76 -2.97
CA GLU A 292 -20.29 -20.37 -1.57
C GLU A 292 -19.73 -18.95 -1.36
N ALA A 293 -18.60 -18.63 -2.00
CA ALA A 293 -18.01 -17.29 -1.95
C ALA A 293 -18.96 -16.21 -2.48
N LEU A 294 -19.72 -16.48 -3.54
CA LEU A 294 -20.70 -15.53 -4.07
C LEU A 294 -21.87 -15.31 -3.10
N TYR A 295 -22.44 -16.38 -2.51
CA TYR A 295 -23.50 -16.25 -1.51
C TYR A 295 -23.03 -15.48 -0.27
N GLN A 296 -21.83 -15.80 0.22
CA GLN A 296 -21.24 -15.07 1.35
C GLN A 296 -21.03 -13.59 1.01
N THR A 297 -20.56 -13.27 -0.20
CA THR A 297 -20.35 -11.89 -0.64
C THR A 297 -21.66 -11.11 -0.70
N CYS A 298 -22.71 -11.70 -1.27
CA CYS A 298 -24.03 -11.08 -1.32
C CYS A 298 -24.55 -10.74 0.09
N LEU A 299 -24.55 -11.71 0.99
CA LEU A 299 -25.01 -11.52 2.37
C LEU A 299 -24.12 -10.53 3.15
N ALA A 300 -22.80 -10.57 2.94
CA ALA A 300 -21.85 -9.64 3.56
C ALA A 300 -22.10 -8.19 3.13
N VAL A 301 -22.30 -7.94 1.83
CA VAL A 301 -22.60 -6.60 1.30
C VAL A 301 -23.91 -6.07 1.90
N VAL A 302 -24.98 -6.87 1.89
CA VAL A 302 -26.26 -6.48 2.48
C VAL A 302 -26.12 -6.20 3.98
N HIS A 303 -25.40 -7.04 4.72
CA HIS A 303 -25.11 -6.83 6.13
C HIS A 303 -24.38 -5.52 6.39
N LEU A 304 -23.31 -5.25 5.65
CA LEU A 304 -22.51 -4.03 5.82
C LEU A 304 -23.34 -2.77 5.58
N LEU A 305 -24.22 -2.77 4.57
CA LEU A 305 -25.08 -1.63 4.29
C LEU A 305 -26.11 -1.38 5.41
N PHE A 306 -26.70 -2.44 5.97
CA PHE A 306 -27.63 -2.27 7.10
C PHE A 306 -26.93 -1.93 8.42
N ALA A 307 -25.75 -2.50 8.66
CA ALA A 307 -24.99 -2.33 9.90
C ALA A 307 -24.34 -0.94 9.99
N SER A 308 -23.99 -0.34 8.84
CA SER A 308 -23.41 1.01 8.76
C SER A 308 -24.44 2.13 8.62
N ASP A 309 -25.73 1.80 8.53
CA ASP A 309 -26.79 2.79 8.34
C ASP A 309 -27.26 3.41 9.68
N ALA A 310 -26.38 4.22 10.29
CA ALA A 310 -26.65 4.90 11.57
C ALA A 310 -27.80 5.91 11.50
N ALA A 311 -28.04 6.52 10.33
CA ALA A 311 -29.17 7.44 10.14
C ALA A 311 -30.52 6.72 10.02
N GLU A 312 -30.53 5.38 9.96
CA GLU A 312 -31.74 4.57 9.71
C GLU A 312 -32.49 5.07 8.46
N ALA A 313 -31.75 5.31 7.37
CA ALA A 313 -32.30 5.75 6.08
C ALA A 313 -32.69 4.56 5.19
N ILE A 314 -31.94 3.45 5.30
CA ILE A 314 -32.09 2.27 4.44
C ILE A 314 -33.11 1.32 5.07
N LYS A 315 -34.28 1.18 4.43
CA LYS A 315 -35.34 0.25 4.82
C LYS A 315 -35.21 -1.12 4.15
N ALA A 316 -34.68 -1.15 2.93
CA ALA A 316 -34.46 -2.37 2.17
C ALA A 316 -33.24 -2.25 1.26
N VAL A 317 -32.66 -3.38 0.90
CA VAL A 317 -31.54 -3.48 -0.04
C VAL A 317 -31.92 -4.44 -1.16
N THR A 318 -31.66 -4.03 -2.40
CA THR A 318 -31.69 -4.88 -3.58
C THR A 318 -30.26 -5.05 -4.09
N PHE A 319 -29.71 -6.25 -3.95
CA PHE A 319 -28.40 -6.62 -4.44
C PHE A 319 -28.51 -7.34 -5.79
N ASN A 320 -27.74 -6.94 -6.78
CA ASN A 320 -27.60 -7.62 -8.07
C ASN A 320 -26.12 -7.96 -8.31
N GLY A 321 -25.81 -9.24 -8.36
CA GLY A 321 -24.45 -9.74 -8.59
C GLY A 321 -24.18 -9.94 -10.07
N TRP A 322 -23.27 -9.13 -10.62
CA TRP A 322 -22.86 -9.17 -12.02
C TRP A 322 -21.48 -9.79 -12.18
N VAL A 323 -21.31 -10.74 -13.11
CA VAL A 323 -20.01 -11.32 -13.44
C VAL A 323 -19.62 -10.93 -14.86
N ASN A 324 -18.38 -10.45 -15.01
CA ASN A 324 -17.75 -10.22 -16.31
C ASN A 324 -16.94 -11.46 -16.70
N PHE A 325 -17.11 -11.93 -17.93
CA PHE A 325 -16.43 -13.14 -18.42
C PHE A 325 -16.20 -13.09 -19.93
N ILE A 326 -15.41 -14.02 -20.45
CA ILE A 326 -15.24 -14.22 -21.88
C ILE A 326 -16.21 -15.32 -22.34
N ASP A 327 -17.11 -14.97 -23.25
CA ASP A 327 -18.03 -15.93 -23.85
C ASP A 327 -17.26 -16.92 -24.73
N LYS A 328 -17.25 -18.20 -24.33
CA LYS A 328 -16.50 -19.25 -25.03
C LYS A 328 -17.02 -19.53 -26.44
N SER A 329 -18.26 -19.14 -26.77
CA SER A 329 -18.84 -19.35 -28.09
C SER A 329 -18.26 -18.42 -29.17
N ASN A 330 -17.82 -17.22 -28.78
CA ASN A 330 -17.39 -16.17 -29.70
C ASN A 330 -16.09 -15.45 -29.29
N GLY A 331 -15.54 -15.77 -28.11
CA GLY A 331 -14.32 -15.19 -27.55
C GLY A 331 -14.43 -13.73 -27.10
N ARG A 332 -15.64 -13.15 -27.01
CA ARG A 332 -15.85 -11.74 -26.68
C ARG A 332 -16.17 -11.54 -25.19
N PRO A 333 -15.82 -10.37 -24.62
CA PRO A 333 -16.28 -10.00 -23.28
C PRO A 333 -17.81 -9.95 -23.21
N ALA A 334 -18.36 -10.53 -22.15
CA ALA A 334 -19.78 -10.55 -21.83
C ALA A 334 -19.97 -10.25 -20.33
N ARG A 335 -21.18 -9.82 -19.98
CA ARG A 335 -21.59 -9.51 -18.61
C ARG A 335 -22.96 -10.12 -18.34
N ALA A 336 -23.11 -10.82 -17.21
CA ALA A 336 -24.38 -11.43 -16.82
C ALA A 336 -24.70 -11.19 -15.35
N CYS A 337 -25.97 -10.97 -15.03
CA CYS A 337 -26.46 -11.00 -13.65
C CYS A 337 -26.64 -12.46 -13.25
N VAL A 338 -25.84 -12.93 -12.30
CA VAL A 338 -25.79 -14.33 -11.87
C VAL A 338 -26.56 -14.58 -10.57
N MET A 339 -26.84 -13.53 -9.80
CA MET A 339 -27.69 -13.60 -8.62
C MET A 339 -28.33 -12.25 -8.29
N SER A 340 -29.50 -12.28 -7.65
CA SER A 340 -30.18 -11.10 -7.12
C SER A 340 -30.84 -11.44 -5.78
N LEU A 341 -30.88 -10.47 -4.87
CA LEU A 341 -31.49 -10.58 -3.55
C LEU A 341 -32.13 -9.25 -3.17
N GLN A 342 -33.41 -9.27 -2.82
CA GLN A 342 -34.09 -8.11 -2.23
C GLN A 342 -34.60 -8.48 -0.84
N THR A 343 -34.25 -7.68 0.17
CA THR A 343 -34.64 -7.94 1.55
C THR A 343 -34.82 -6.65 2.35
N THR A 344 -35.70 -6.69 3.35
CA THR A 344 -35.92 -5.57 4.27
C THR A 344 -34.91 -5.61 5.42
N LYS A 345 -34.61 -4.45 6.01
CA LYS A 345 -33.76 -4.34 7.20
C LYS A 345 -34.33 -5.16 8.37
N GLU A 346 -35.66 -5.17 8.49
CA GLU A 346 -36.39 -5.85 9.56
C GLU A 346 -36.28 -7.37 9.46
N ASP A 347 -36.48 -7.94 8.27
CA ASP A 347 -36.36 -9.38 8.05
C ASP A 347 -34.91 -9.83 8.20
N PHE A 348 -33.98 -9.07 7.64
CA PHE A 348 -32.56 -9.42 7.65
C PHE A 348 -31.95 -9.36 9.07
N ARG A 349 -32.35 -8.40 9.91
CA ARG A 349 -31.87 -8.27 11.31
C ARG A 349 -32.29 -9.43 12.21
N ARG A 350 -33.31 -10.23 11.83
CA ARG A 350 -33.75 -11.40 12.59
C ARG A 350 -32.84 -12.61 12.41
N ILE A 351 -31.94 -12.56 11.44
CA ILE A 351 -31.07 -13.67 11.07
C ILE A 351 -29.73 -13.54 11.81
N ASP A 352 -29.34 -14.59 12.52
CA ASP A 352 -27.98 -14.70 13.05
C ASP A 352 -27.01 -15.14 11.96
N LEU A 353 -26.51 -14.17 11.19
CA LEU A 353 -25.60 -14.40 10.06
C LEU A 353 -24.29 -15.09 10.43
N ALA A 354 -23.88 -15.08 11.71
CA ALA A 354 -22.67 -15.77 12.14
C ALA A 354 -22.82 -17.30 12.13
N SER A 355 -24.07 -17.79 12.14
CA SER A 355 -24.40 -19.21 12.32
C SER A 355 -25.15 -19.83 11.12
N VAL A 356 -25.40 -19.07 10.06
CA VAL A 356 -26.17 -19.56 8.89
C VAL A 356 -25.29 -20.30 7.88
N ASP A 357 -25.91 -21.25 7.19
CA ASP A 357 -25.43 -21.67 5.87
C ASP A 357 -25.76 -20.56 4.83
N PRO A 358 -24.76 -19.97 4.14
CA PRO A 358 -24.99 -18.84 3.25
C PRO A 358 -25.96 -19.12 2.12
N GLN A 359 -25.91 -20.32 1.53
CA GLN A 359 -26.79 -20.68 0.42
C GLN A 359 -28.23 -20.87 0.88
N ALA A 360 -28.46 -21.55 2.00
CA ALA A 360 -29.78 -21.73 2.58
C ALA A 360 -30.37 -20.39 3.01
N CYS A 361 -29.58 -19.52 3.65
CA CYS A 361 -29.99 -18.18 4.05
C CYS A 361 -30.39 -17.31 2.84
N PHE A 362 -29.59 -17.33 1.78
CA PHE A 362 -29.90 -16.62 0.54
C PHE A 362 -31.24 -17.09 -0.06
N LYS A 363 -31.47 -18.42 -0.10
CA LYS A 363 -32.72 -18.99 -0.59
C LYS A 363 -33.93 -18.67 0.31
N SER A 364 -33.77 -18.69 1.63
CA SER A 364 -34.85 -18.35 2.56
C SER A 364 -35.30 -16.90 2.46
N LEU A 365 -34.40 -16.03 2.00
CA LEU A 365 -34.71 -14.62 1.69
C LEU A 365 -35.28 -14.43 0.27
N ASN A 366 -35.69 -15.52 -0.41
CA ASN A 366 -36.17 -15.51 -1.79
C ASN A 366 -35.15 -14.97 -2.80
N GLY A 367 -33.86 -15.09 -2.51
CA GLY A 367 -32.80 -14.76 -3.47
C GLY A 367 -32.85 -15.67 -4.69
N VAL A 368 -32.60 -15.10 -5.87
CA VAL A 368 -32.58 -15.82 -7.15
C VAL A 368 -31.14 -15.93 -7.62
N ALA A 369 -30.70 -17.13 -7.97
CA ALA A 369 -29.36 -17.37 -8.51
C ALA A 369 -29.44 -18.25 -9.76
N SER A 370 -28.46 -18.09 -10.65
CA SER A 370 -28.34 -18.91 -11.87
C SER A 370 -28.21 -20.38 -11.53
N SER A 371 -28.83 -21.25 -12.32
CA SER A 371 -28.83 -22.71 -12.10
C SER A 371 -27.44 -23.34 -12.10
N LYS A 372 -26.48 -22.68 -12.76
CA LYS A 372 -25.05 -22.98 -12.68
C LYS A 372 -24.27 -21.68 -12.56
N LEU A 373 -24.03 -21.23 -11.33
CA LEU A 373 -23.21 -20.04 -11.04
C LEU A 373 -21.83 -20.10 -11.72
N ALA A 374 -21.17 -21.26 -11.68
CA ALA A 374 -19.88 -21.49 -12.34
C ALA A 374 -19.96 -21.49 -13.88
N ALA A 375 -21.14 -21.76 -14.46
CA ALA A 375 -21.34 -21.69 -15.91
C ALA A 375 -21.69 -20.27 -16.41
N MET A 376 -21.81 -19.29 -15.50
CA MET A 376 -21.99 -17.86 -15.81
C MET A 376 -23.20 -17.56 -16.69
N THR A 377 -24.27 -18.37 -16.59
CA THR A 377 -25.52 -18.13 -17.30
C THR A 377 -26.33 -17.03 -16.62
N ALA A 378 -26.95 -16.13 -17.38
CA ALA A 378 -27.78 -15.05 -16.82
C ALA A 378 -29.03 -15.60 -16.10
N VAL A 379 -29.44 -14.94 -15.02
CA VAL A 379 -30.71 -15.19 -14.33
C VAL A 379 -31.86 -14.69 -15.21
N ARG A 380 -32.90 -15.52 -15.40
CA ARG A 380 -34.18 -15.08 -15.97
C ARG A 380 -35.07 -14.63 -14.82
N ASN A 381 -35.40 -13.34 -14.78
CA ASN A 381 -36.49 -12.82 -13.96
C ASN A 381 -37.83 -13.07 -14.64
#